data_AF-A0A0M2CVL2-F1
#
_entry.id   AF-A0A0M2CVL2-F1
#
_cell.length_a   1.000
_cell.length_b   1.000
_cell.length_c   1.000
_cell.angle_alpha   90.00
_cell.angle_beta   90.00
_cell.angle_gamma   90.00
#
_symmetry.space_group_name_H-M   'P 1'
#
loop_
_entity.id
_entity.type
_entity.pdbx_description
1 polymer ?
#
loop_
_entity_poly.entity_id
_entity_poly.type
_entity_poly.pdbx_seq_one_letter_code
_entity_poly.pdbx_strand_id
1 'polypeptide(L)'
;MISRTLFHPLSLVAATVFFLIPVVLGILQTPSMDKPDLMQAALVTYVVAVALVVYPYRQRRLPDLPAALGVLLMLVSIQRSYDALNPQAELFGGQWFTLGFDGFLVVLGIRRRAGWGWATLVIAVAVSMTWGARSALGLWDAALTNAAAAALLLASQLIAREYDRASAAFAEARDMVISARSHDEAEQDTVNASVQRVHEVRRLAGGLLERIAHDPSPVSEYEIEQFRLTEAQLRDSIRGRSIATPYLLEVTRAARARGVLVDILDERGRPLPTAVLRAATRQAMEVLNAATSGSVTIRAFPEGEPAAVFIVHDGNAGDEEPVAIEIADGTGAVSRF
;
A
#
# COMPACT_ATOMS: atom_id res chain seq x y z
N MET A 1 -2.27 -11.36 -4.67
CA MET A 1 -0.94 -10.77 -4.94
C MET A 1 -0.04 -11.77 -5.70
N ILE A 2 -0.61 -12.44 -6.71
CA ILE A 2 0.10 -13.38 -7.58
C ILE A 2 0.26 -12.67 -8.93
N SER A 3 1.45 -12.75 -9.52
CA SER A 3 1.71 -12.66 -10.97
C SER A 3 2.47 -11.47 -11.56
N ARG A 4 2.94 -10.44 -10.83
CA ARG A 4 3.90 -9.50 -11.45
C ARG A 4 5.26 -10.14 -11.76
N THR A 5 5.65 -11.16 -10.99
CA THR A 5 6.93 -11.87 -11.13
C THR A 5 6.89 -13.02 -12.13
N LEU A 6 5.71 -13.58 -12.42
CA LEU A 6 5.52 -14.69 -13.37
C LEU A 6 5.13 -14.22 -14.79
N PHE A 7 4.43 -13.09 -14.94
CA PHE A 7 4.09 -12.57 -16.27
C PHE A 7 5.30 -12.07 -17.06
N HIS A 8 6.32 -11.56 -16.37
CA HIS A 8 7.51 -11.00 -17.00
C HIS A 8 8.41 -12.04 -17.69
N PRO A 9 8.72 -13.21 -17.09
CA PRO A 9 9.46 -14.26 -17.79
C PRO A 9 8.62 -14.94 -18.88
N LEU A 10 7.32 -15.12 -18.65
CA LEU A 10 6.45 -15.83 -19.61
C LEU A 10 6.20 -15.00 -20.88
N SER A 11 6.07 -13.68 -20.76
CA SER A 11 6.01 -12.78 -21.93
C SER A 11 7.33 -12.69 -22.69
N LEU A 12 8.48 -12.74 -22.00
CA LEU A 12 9.80 -12.81 -22.63
C LEU A 12 9.99 -14.11 -23.41
N VAL A 13 9.60 -15.25 -22.82
CA VAL A 13 9.66 -16.56 -23.50
C VAL A 13 8.73 -16.56 -24.72
N ALA A 14 7.49 -16.09 -24.59
CA ALA A 14 6.56 -16.00 -25.70
C ALA A 14 7.08 -15.10 -26.84
N ALA A 15 7.65 -13.93 -26.51
CA ALA A 15 8.26 -13.05 -27.50
C ALA A 15 9.47 -13.73 -28.18
N THR A 16 10.32 -14.40 -27.40
CA THR A 16 11.49 -15.13 -27.93
C THR A 16 11.06 -16.22 -28.90
N VAL A 17 10.07 -17.04 -28.53
CA VAL A 17 9.53 -18.10 -29.40
C VAL A 17 8.94 -17.49 -30.68
N PHE A 18 8.16 -16.42 -30.57
CA PHE A 18 7.56 -15.74 -31.71
C PHE A 18 8.62 -15.22 -32.71
N PHE A 19 9.64 -14.52 -32.23
CA PHE A 19 10.68 -13.95 -33.09
C PHE A 19 11.69 -14.97 -33.62
N LEU A 20 11.73 -16.18 -33.05
CA LEU A 20 12.56 -17.29 -33.54
C LEU A 20 11.98 -17.92 -34.81
N ILE A 21 10.66 -17.88 -35.01
CA ILE A 21 10.00 -18.45 -36.20
C ILE A 21 10.54 -17.83 -37.50
N PRO A 22 10.60 -16.50 -37.68
CA PRO A 22 11.19 -15.87 -38.87
C PRO A 22 12.67 -16.23 -39.06
N VAL A 23 13.44 -16.37 -37.99
CA VAL A 23 14.86 -16.75 -38.07
C VAL A 23 15.01 -18.15 -38.67
N VAL A 24 14.21 -19.10 -38.19
CA VAL A 24 14.22 -20.47 -38.73
C VAL A 24 13.77 -20.48 -40.19
N LEU A 25 12.71 -19.75 -40.53
CA LEU A 25 12.25 -19.64 -41.92
C LEU A 25 13.32 -19.04 -42.84
N GLY A 26 14.01 -17.97 -42.41
CA GLY A 26 15.08 -17.34 -43.18
C GLY A 26 16.28 -18.27 -43.38
N ILE A 27 16.66 -19.05 -42.36
CA ILE A 27 17.72 -20.07 -42.48
C ILE A 27 17.32 -21.14 -43.51
N LEU A 28 16.08 -21.65 -43.42
CA LEU A 28 15.58 -22.68 -44.34
C LEU A 28 15.48 -22.18 -45.79
N GLN A 29 15.18 -20.90 -46.00
CA GLN A 29 15.11 -20.28 -47.33
C GLN A 29 16.47 -19.83 -47.88
N THR A 30 17.50 -19.69 -47.05
CA THR A 30 18.82 -19.19 -47.48
C THR A 30 19.41 -19.94 -48.69
N PRO A 31 19.35 -21.29 -48.77
CA PRO A 31 19.89 -22.03 -49.92
C PRO A 31 19.14 -21.79 -51.24
N SER A 32 17.89 -21.33 -51.19
CA SER A 32 17.06 -21.04 -52.37
C SER A 32 17.18 -19.61 -52.89
N MET A 33 17.97 -18.76 -52.22
CA MET A 33 18.13 -17.34 -52.59
C MET A 33 19.27 -17.15 -53.58
N ASP A 34 19.10 -16.21 -54.53
CA ASP A 34 20.13 -15.86 -55.52
C ASP A 34 21.46 -15.44 -54.89
N LYS A 35 21.38 -14.74 -53.74
CA LYS A 35 22.54 -14.19 -53.01
C LYS A 35 22.48 -14.59 -51.54
N PRO A 36 22.98 -15.78 -51.16
CA PRO A 36 22.90 -16.29 -49.79
C PRO A 36 23.67 -15.42 -48.78
N ASP A 37 24.76 -14.77 -49.19
CA ASP A 37 25.55 -13.89 -48.31
C ASP A 37 24.75 -12.66 -47.84
N LEU A 38 23.90 -12.11 -48.72
CA LEU A 38 23.00 -11.01 -48.37
C LEU A 38 21.89 -11.45 -47.43
N MET A 39 21.40 -12.68 -47.59
CA MET A 39 20.40 -13.27 -46.70
C MET A 39 20.97 -13.49 -45.29
N GLN A 40 22.20 -13.99 -45.17
CA GLN A 40 22.87 -14.15 -43.88
C GLN A 40 23.07 -12.79 -43.17
N ALA A 41 23.51 -11.77 -43.92
CA ALA A 41 23.62 -10.42 -43.38
C ALA A 41 22.26 -9.87 -42.91
N ALA A 42 21.19 -10.12 -43.66
CA ALA A 42 19.82 -9.74 -43.28
C ALA A 42 19.41 -10.40 -41.96
N LEU A 43 19.59 -11.71 -41.83
CA LEU A 43 19.31 -12.47 -40.60
C LEU A 43 20.03 -11.90 -39.38
N VAL A 44 21.32 -11.58 -39.51
CA VAL A 44 22.10 -10.96 -38.41
C VAL A 44 21.51 -9.61 -38.02
N THR A 45 21.22 -8.74 -38.99
CA THR A 45 20.64 -7.42 -38.71
C THR A 45 19.24 -7.50 -38.09
N TYR A 46 18.42 -8.46 -38.52
CA TYR A 46 17.11 -8.73 -37.94
C TYR A 46 17.22 -9.17 -36.47
N VAL A 47 18.07 -10.14 -36.16
CA VAL A 47 18.24 -10.65 -34.79
C VAL A 47 18.68 -9.53 -33.84
N VAL A 48 19.63 -8.70 -34.27
CA VAL A 48 20.10 -7.56 -33.46
C VAL A 48 19.00 -6.51 -33.31
N ALA A 49 18.25 -6.21 -34.36
CA ALA A 49 17.13 -5.26 -34.30
C ALA A 49 16.06 -5.70 -33.29
N VAL A 50 15.64 -6.97 -33.35
CA VAL A 50 14.67 -7.55 -32.43
C VAL A 50 15.22 -7.56 -31.01
N ALA A 51 16.47 -7.99 -30.80
CA ALA A 51 17.08 -8.03 -29.48
C ALA A 51 17.07 -6.65 -28.81
N LEU A 52 17.42 -5.58 -29.55
CA LEU A 52 17.44 -4.21 -29.05
C LEU A 52 16.07 -3.71 -28.59
N VAL A 53 14.99 -4.14 -29.23
CA VAL A 53 13.62 -3.68 -28.96
C VAL A 53 12.89 -4.56 -27.94
N VAL A 54 13.18 -5.87 -27.92
CA VAL A 54 12.59 -6.85 -26.99
C VAL A 54 13.27 -6.83 -25.61
N TYR A 55 14.53 -6.37 -25.54
CA TYR A 55 15.30 -6.34 -24.30
C TYR A 55 14.49 -5.75 -23.11
N PRO A 56 14.55 -6.36 -21.92
CA PRO A 56 13.73 -5.95 -20.77
C PRO A 56 14.25 -4.68 -20.09
N TYR A 57 14.10 -3.53 -20.75
CA TYR A 57 14.40 -2.23 -20.14
C TYR A 57 13.51 -1.97 -18.93
N ARG A 58 14.09 -1.33 -17.90
CA ARG A 58 13.40 -0.96 -16.65
C ARG A 58 12.26 0.05 -16.84
N GLN A 59 12.28 0.78 -17.95
CA GLN A 59 11.31 1.82 -18.27
C GLN A 59 10.21 1.27 -19.20
N ARG A 60 8.97 1.75 -19.04
CA ARG A 60 7.85 1.40 -19.93
C ARG A 60 8.05 1.92 -21.35
N ARG A 61 8.67 3.09 -21.50
CA ARG A 61 9.07 3.66 -22.80
C ARG A 61 10.43 3.10 -23.20
N LEU A 62 10.55 2.64 -24.44
CA LEU A 62 11.83 2.24 -25.02
C LEU A 62 12.76 3.46 -25.11
N PRO A 63 14.05 3.38 -24.69
CA PRO A 63 14.99 4.49 -24.87
C PRO A 63 15.22 4.83 -26.35
N ASP A 64 15.56 6.08 -26.65
CA ASP A 64 15.66 6.56 -28.04
C ASP A 64 16.77 5.87 -28.85
N LEU A 65 17.92 5.61 -28.24
CA LEU A 65 19.07 5.00 -28.92
C LEU A 65 18.78 3.56 -29.39
N PRO A 66 18.31 2.62 -28.55
CA PRO A 66 17.91 1.29 -29.00
C PRO A 66 16.75 1.30 -30.00
N ALA A 67 15.81 2.26 -29.87
CA ALA A 67 14.72 2.41 -30.81
C ALA A 67 15.24 2.79 -32.21
N ALA A 68 16.07 3.83 -32.29
CA ALA A 68 16.64 4.30 -33.54
C ALA A 68 17.56 3.24 -34.19
N LEU A 69 18.44 2.62 -33.40
CA LEU A 69 19.33 1.58 -33.90
C LEU A 69 18.56 0.32 -34.33
N GLY A 70 17.55 -0.10 -33.56
CA GLY A 70 16.70 -1.23 -33.91
C GLY A 70 15.92 -0.99 -35.19
N VAL A 71 15.35 0.21 -35.36
CA VAL A 71 14.66 0.61 -36.60
C VAL A 71 15.62 0.60 -37.79
N LEU A 72 16.80 1.20 -37.64
CA LEU A 72 17.82 1.23 -38.69
C LEU A 72 18.20 -0.19 -39.12
N LEU A 73 18.52 -1.06 -38.17
CA LEU A 73 18.91 -2.44 -38.45
C LEU A 73 17.77 -3.26 -39.06
N MET A 74 16.53 -3.04 -38.64
CA MET A 74 15.36 -3.67 -39.24
C MET A 74 15.19 -3.26 -40.70
N LEU A 75 15.31 -1.96 -41.01
CA LEU A 75 15.22 -1.45 -42.38
C LEU A 75 16.34 -1.99 -43.27
N VAL A 76 17.57 -2.08 -42.73
CA VAL A 76 18.69 -2.71 -43.43
C VAL A 76 18.41 -4.19 -43.71
N SER A 77 17.84 -4.92 -42.74
CA SER A 77 17.45 -6.32 -42.94
C SER A 77 16.42 -6.48 -44.06
N ILE A 78 15.39 -5.63 -44.08
CA ILE A 78 14.33 -5.66 -45.11
C ILE A 78 14.95 -5.38 -46.48
N GLN A 79 15.74 -4.32 -46.61
CA GLN A 79 16.42 -3.97 -47.87
C GLN A 79 17.29 -5.13 -48.38
N ARG A 80 18.12 -5.71 -47.51
CA ARG A 80 19.00 -6.84 -47.86
C ARG A 80 18.21 -8.09 -48.27
N SER A 81 17.07 -8.32 -47.64
CA SER A 81 16.18 -9.43 -47.98
C SER A 81 15.60 -9.28 -49.39
N TYR A 82 15.18 -8.06 -49.76
CA TYR A 82 14.74 -7.77 -51.12
C TYR A 82 15.87 -7.85 -52.16
N ASP A 83 17.08 -7.42 -51.81
CA ASP A 83 18.25 -7.51 -52.69
C ASP A 83 18.76 -8.96 -52.91
N ALA A 84 18.40 -9.88 -52.01
CA ALA A 84 18.71 -11.31 -52.09
C ALA A 84 17.71 -12.12 -52.93
N LEU A 85 16.52 -11.55 -53.18
CA LEU A 85 15.46 -12.16 -53.98
C LEU A 85 15.69 -11.94 -55.49
N ASN A 86 15.38 -12.96 -56.29
CA ASN A 86 15.28 -12.81 -57.73
C ASN A 86 13.97 -12.08 -58.10
N PRO A 87 14.01 -10.93 -58.80
CA PRO A 87 12.79 -10.22 -59.23
C PRO A 87 11.89 -11.03 -60.18
N GLN A 88 12.42 -12.07 -60.82
CA GLN A 88 11.72 -12.92 -61.79
C GLN A 88 11.20 -14.25 -61.18
N ALA A 89 11.54 -14.56 -59.92
CA ALA A 89 11.03 -15.77 -59.27
C ALA A 89 9.59 -15.57 -58.77
N GLU A 90 8.73 -16.58 -58.97
CA GLU A 90 7.39 -16.60 -58.36
C GLU A 90 7.54 -16.61 -56.83
N LEU A 91 6.98 -15.59 -56.18
CA LEU A 91 6.95 -15.47 -54.71
C LEU A 91 6.06 -16.57 -54.10
N PHE A 92 6.61 -17.76 -53.90
CA PHE A 92 5.92 -18.81 -53.13
C PHE A 92 6.08 -18.54 -51.63
N GLY A 93 4.98 -18.18 -50.95
CA GLY A 93 4.83 -18.33 -49.49
C GLY A 93 5.03 -17.10 -48.60
N GLY A 94 5.13 -15.88 -49.15
CA GLY A 94 5.37 -14.67 -48.37
C GLY A 94 6.83 -14.52 -47.92
N GLN A 95 7.21 -13.35 -47.42
CA GLN A 95 8.61 -13.07 -47.10
C GLN A 95 8.97 -13.65 -45.73
N TRP A 96 10.15 -14.25 -45.61
CA TRP A 96 10.60 -14.91 -44.37
C TRP A 96 10.52 -14.00 -43.13
N PHE A 97 10.66 -12.68 -43.33
CA PHE A 97 10.69 -11.69 -42.26
C PHE A 97 9.32 -11.08 -41.93
N THR A 98 8.25 -11.32 -42.70
CA THR A 98 6.94 -10.62 -42.54
C THR A 98 6.42 -10.73 -41.10
N LEU A 99 6.35 -11.95 -40.56
CA LEU A 99 5.87 -12.18 -39.20
C LEU A 99 6.75 -11.49 -38.14
N GLY A 100 8.06 -11.45 -38.37
CA GLY A 100 9.01 -10.78 -37.49
C GLY A 100 8.89 -9.26 -37.53
N PHE A 101 8.68 -8.70 -38.72
CA PHE A 101 8.46 -7.28 -38.93
C PHE A 101 7.15 -6.82 -38.28
N ASP A 102 6.06 -7.56 -38.45
CA ASP A 102 4.77 -7.28 -37.82
C ASP A 102 4.90 -7.25 -36.29
N GLY A 103 5.54 -8.26 -35.72
CA GLY A 103 5.82 -8.31 -34.28
C GLY A 103 6.69 -7.14 -33.81
N PHE A 104 7.71 -6.76 -34.58
CA PHE A 104 8.57 -5.63 -34.27
C PHE A 104 7.80 -4.31 -34.17
N LEU A 105 6.89 -4.05 -35.13
CA LEU A 105 6.01 -2.87 -35.10
C LEU A 105 5.05 -2.90 -33.90
N VAL A 106 4.46 -4.06 -33.61
CA VAL A 106 3.59 -4.24 -32.43
C VAL A 106 4.35 -3.92 -31.14
N VAL A 107 5.59 -4.39 -31.00
CA VAL A 107 6.41 -4.08 -29.83
C VAL A 107 6.70 -2.58 -29.73
N LEU A 108 7.02 -1.90 -30.85
CA LEU A 108 7.20 -0.44 -30.85
C LEU A 108 5.91 0.30 -30.45
N GLY A 109 4.74 -0.17 -30.90
CA GLY A 109 3.44 0.37 -30.51
C GLY A 109 3.17 0.24 -29.01
N ILE A 110 3.33 -0.97 -28.46
CA ILE A 110 3.15 -1.26 -27.02
C ILE A 110 4.16 -0.48 -26.16
N ARG A 111 5.41 -0.34 -26.62
CA ARG A 111 6.49 0.40 -25.93
C ARG A 111 6.41 1.92 -26.09
N ARG A 112 5.27 2.45 -26.57
CA ARG A 112 4.97 3.89 -26.73
C ARG A 112 5.91 4.63 -27.69
N ARG A 113 6.42 3.93 -28.71
CA ARG A 113 7.23 4.49 -29.81
C ARG A 113 6.54 4.33 -31.16
N ALA A 114 5.22 4.50 -31.19
CA ALA A 114 4.42 4.35 -32.41
C ALA A 114 4.86 5.26 -33.57
N GLY A 115 5.39 6.46 -33.29
CA GLY A 115 5.95 7.33 -34.34
C GLY A 115 7.11 6.68 -35.10
N TRP A 116 8.02 6.00 -34.38
CA TRP A 116 9.07 5.19 -34.99
C TRP A 116 8.51 3.99 -35.75
N GLY A 117 7.46 3.35 -35.22
CA GLY A 117 6.76 2.26 -35.91
C GLY A 117 6.18 2.70 -37.27
N TRP A 118 5.48 3.84 -37.31
CA TRP A 118 4.94 4.39 -38.56
C TRP A 118 6.02 4.80 -39.54
N ALA A 119 7.10 5.44 -39.07
CA ALA A 119 8.23 5.78 -39.92
C ALA A 119 8.86 4.52 -40.55
N THR A 120 9.06 3.48 -39.73
CA THR A 120 9.59 2.18 -40.19
C THR A 120 8.66 1.56 -41.23
N LEU A 121 7.35 1.55 -40.98
CA LEU A 121 6.35 1.02 -41.90
C LEU A 121 6.32 1.77 -43.24
N VAL A 122 6.32 3.10 -43.22
CA VAL A 122 6.33 3.92 -44.44
C VAL A 122 7.58 3.65 -45.28
N ILE A 123 8.75 3.56 -44.64
CA ILE A 123 10.00 3.27 -45.35
C ILE A 123 9.99 1.82 -45.88
N ALA A 124 9.52 0.84 -45.10
CA ALA A 124 9.41 -0.54 -45.53
C ALA A 124 8.45 -0.70 -46.73
N VAL A 125 7.33 0.01 -46.73
CA VAL A 125 6.39 0.08 -47.88
C VAL A 125 7.07 0.69 -49.10
N ALA A 126 7.84 1.77 -48.93
CA ALA A 126 8.58 2.36 -50.04
C ALA A 126 9.61 1.38 -50.62
N VAL A 127 10.35 0.67 -49.76
CA VAL A 127 11.28 -0.38 -50.18
C VAL A 127 10.56 -1.50 -50.92
N SER A 128 9.44 -2.01 -50.38
CA SER A 128 8.66 -3.06 -51.03
C SER A 128 8.13 -2.63 -52.39
N MET A 129 7.65 -1.39 -52.51
CA MET A 129 7.19 -0.79 -53.76
C MET A 129 8.31 -0.69 -54.79
N THR A 130 9.52 -0.26 -54.40
CA THR A 130 10.65 -0.16 -55.34
C THR A 130 11.09 -1.51 -55.90
N TRP A 131 11.00 -2.57 -55.09
CA TRP A 131 11.24 -3.93 -55.55
C TRP A 131 10.06 -4.43 -56.41
N GLY A 132 8.83 -4.21 -55.95
CA GLY A 132 7.58 -4.59 -56.63
C GLY A 132 7.51 -4.06 -58.06
N ALA A 133 7.91 -2.80 -58.26
CA ALA A 133 7.96 -2.15 -59.57
C ALA A 133 8.90 -2.84 -60.58
N ARG A 134 9.88 -3.61 -60.11
CA ARG A 134 10.84 -4.36 -60.95
C ARG A 134 10.52 -5.85 -61.03
N SER A 135 9.49 -6.30 -60.33
CA SER A 135 9.07 -7.70 -60.22
C SER A 135 7.77 -7.94 -60.98
N ALA A 136 7.43 -9.22 -61.21
CA ALA A 136 6.14 -9.60 -61.78
C ALA A 136 4.94 -9.30 -60.85
N LEU A 137 5.17 -9.00 -59.57
CA LEU A 137 4.14 -8.71 -58.57
C LEU A 137 3.48 -7.34 -58.80
N GLY A 138 4.21 -6.36 -59.32
CA GLY A 138 3.72 -4.99 -59.49
C GLY A 138 3.80 -4.12 -58.22
N LEU A 139 3.67 -2.81 -58.42
CA LEU A 139 3.88 -1.78 -57.39
C LEU A 139 2.88 -1.88 -56.23
N TRP A 140 1.59 -2.01 -56.55
CA TRP A 140 0.50 -1.92 -55.57
C TRP A 140 0.36 -3.18 -54.73
N ASP A 141 0.53 -4.35 -55.35
CA ASP A 141 0.48 -5.62 -54.62
C ASP A 141 1.65 -5.74 -53.64
N ALA A 142 2.83 -5.23 -54.01
CA ALA A 142 3.97 -5.12 -53.10
C ALA A 142 3.73 -4.17 -51.92
N ALA A 143 2.96 -3.09 -52.11
CA ALA A 143 2.53 -2.24 -50.99
C ALA A 143 1.53 -2.96 -50.08
N LEU A 144 0.59 -3.69 -50.67
CA LEU A 144 -0.49 -4.38 -49.95
C LEU A 144 0.02 -5.49 -49.03
N THR A 145 1.19 -6.07 -49.29
CA THR A 145 1.84 -7.04 -48.39
C THR A 145 2.08 -6.51 -46.97
N ASN A 146 2.15 -5.19 -46.79
CA ASN A 146 2.36 -4.54 -45.49
C ASN A 146 1.04 -4.06 -44.84
N ALA A 147 -0.12 -4.34 -45.44
CA ALA A 147 -1.40 -3.86 -44.91
C ALA A 147 -1.73 -4.47 -43.52
N ALA A 148 -1.38 -5.74 -43.31
CA ALA A 148 -1.52 -6.39 -42.01
C ALA A 148 -0.67 -5.71 -40.93
N ALA A 149 0.57 -5.31 -41.28
CA ALA A 149 1.49 -4.60 -40.41
C ALA A 149 0.90 -3.27 -39.92
N ALA A 150 0.24 -2.52 -40.81
CA ALA A 150 -0.45 -1.27 -40.47
C ALA A 150 -1.62 -1.50 -39.49
N ALA A 151 -2.44 -2.52 -39.73
CA ALA A 151 -3.57 -2.86 -38.88
C ALA A 151 -3.12 -3.32 -37.48
N LEU A 152 -2.07 -4.14 -37.41
CA LEU A 152 -1.48 -4.60 -36.15
C LEU A 152 -0.84 -3.46 -35.36
N LEU A 153 -0.13 -2.56 -36.03
CA LEU A 153 0.44 -1.36 -35.39
C LEU A 153 -0.68 -0.47 -34.81
N LEU A 154 -1.76 -0.25 -35.55
CA LEU A 154 -2.93 0.48 -35.05
C LEU A 154 -3.56 -0.22 -33.84
N ALA A 155 -3.83 -1.52 -33.93
CA ALA A 155 -4.42 -2.31 -32.85
C ALA A 155 -3.55 -2.26 -31.58
N SER A 156 -2.22 -2.38 -31.73
CA SER A 156 -1.29 -2.32 -30.60
C SER A 156 -1.36 -0.99 -29.84
N GLN A 157 -1.59 0.13 -30.55
CA GLN A 157 -1.76 1.43 -29.93
C GLN A 157 -3.09 1.57 -29.18
N LEU A 158 -4.18 1.03 -29.74
CA LEU A 158 -5.48 1.03 -29.08
C LEU A 158 -5.42 0.24 -27.77
N ILE A 159 -4.82 -0.96 -27.82
CA ILE A 159 -4.61 -1.81 -26.64
C ILE A 159 -3.78 -1.07 -25.58
N ALA A 160 -2.68 -0.43 -25.97
CA ALA A 160 -1.83 0.31 -25.04
C ALA A 160 -2.58 1.48 -24.37
N ARG A 161 -3.42 2.19 -25.12
CA ARG A 161 -4.24 3.29 -24.59
C ARG A 161 -5.31 2.80 -23.62
N GLU A 162 -6.02 1.72 -23.95
CA GLU A 162 -7.03 1.18 -23.03
C GLU A 162 -6.42 0.61 -21.75
N TYR A 163 -5.25 -0.02 -21.85
CA TYR A 163 -4.53 -0.48 -20.67
C TYR A 163 -4.15 0.68 -19.74
N ASP A 164 -3.72 1.81 -20.30
CA ASP A 164 -3.40 3.01 -19.52
C ASP A 164 -4.64 3.59 -18.85
N ARG A 165 -5.79 3.66 -19.55
CA ARG A 165 -7.06 4.12 -18.98
C ARG A 165 -7.55 3.21 -17.85
N ALA A 166 -7.55 1.90 -18.08
CA ALA A 166 -7.94 0.92 -17.08
C ALA A 166 -7.03 0.99 -15.86
N SER A 167 -5.71 1.12 -16.06
CA SER A 167 -4.75 1.27 -14.97
C SER A 167 -5.00 2.53 -14.13
N ALA A 168 -5.36 3.64 -14.77
CA ALA A 168 -5.71 4.88 -14.07
C ALA A 168 -7.00 4.72 -13.26
N ALA A 169 -8.05 4.16 -13.85
CA ALA A 169 -9.31 3.89 -13.16
C ALA A 169 -9.14 2.95 -11.95
N PHE A 170 -8.30 1.92 -12.07
CA PHE A 170 -7.98 1.03 -10.95
C PHE A 170 -7.20 1.73 -9.83
N ALA A 171 -6.29 2.65 -10.17
CA ALA A 171 -5.57 3.42 -9.16
C ALA A 171 -6.52 4.34 -8.39
N GLU A 172 -7.40 5.03 -9.10
CA GLU A 172 -8.41 5.93 -8.52
C GLU A 172 -9.39 5.17 -7.61
N ALA A 173 -9.90 4.02 -8.07
CA ALA A 173 -10.78 3.17 -7.26
C ALA A 173 -10.08 2.65 -5.99
N ARG A 174 -8.78 2.33 -6.08
CA ARG A 174 -7.99 1.89 -4.92
C ARG A 174 -7.82 3.02 -3.91
N ASP A 175 -7.55 4.23 -4.39
CA ASP A 175 -7.37 5.40 -3.53
C ASP A 175 -8.69 5.75 -2.82
N MET A 176 -9.84 5.65 -3.51
CA MET A 176 -11.18 5.78 -2.89
C MET A 176 -11.42 4.75 -1.77
N VAL A 177 -11.06 3.48 -2.00
CA VAL A 177 -11.21 2.42 -0.98
C VAL A 177 -10.32 2.68 0.24
N ILE A 178 -9.10 3.17 0.03
CA ILE A 178 -8.20 3.53 1.13
C ILE A 178 -8.78 4.70 1.93
N SER A 179 -9.31 5.74 1.27
CA SER A 179 -9.94 6.86 1.97
C SER A 179 -11.19 6.45 2.75
N ALA A 180 -12.04 5.59 2.19
CA ALA A 180 -13.25 5.12 2.87
C ALA A 180 -12.91 4.35 4.16
N ARG A 181 -11.89 3.48 4.10
CA ARG A 181 -11.45 2.70 5.26
C ARG A 181 -10.93 3.57 6.41
N SER A 182 -10.28 4.69 6.12
CA SER A 182 -9.78 5.61 7.14
C SER A 182 -10.89 6.32 7.92
N HIS A 183 -12.06 6.50 7.31
CA HIS A 183 -13.23 7.08 7.98
C HIS A 183 -13.95 6.04 8.85
N ASP A 184 -14.07 4.80 8.38
CA ASP A 184 -14.73 3.72 9.13
C ASP A 184 -13.97 3.31 10.40
N GLU A 185 -12.63 3.33 10.39
CA GLU A 185 -11.80 2.96 11.55
C GLU A 185 -11.95 3.98 12.70
N ALA A 186 -12.01 5.28 12.40
CA ALA A 186 -12.21 6.32 13.42
C ALA A 186 -13.60 6.25 14.07
N GLU A 187 -14.65 5.96 13.29
CA GLU A 187 -16.00 5.82 13.81
C GLU A 187 -16.15 4.54 14.65
N GLN A 188 -15.58 3.42 14.20
CA GLN A 188 -15.58 2.16 14.95
C GLN A 188 -14.86 2.26 16.30
N ASP A 189 -13.73 2.98 16.37
CA ASP A 189 -13.02 3.18 17.64
C ASP A 189 -13.86 3.96 18.67
N THR A 190 -14.61 4.97 18.22
CA THR A 190 -15.50 5.74 19.12
C THR A 190 -16.67 4.91 19.63
N VAL A 191 -17.29 4.10 18.75
CA VAL A 191 -18.40 3.21 19.12
C VAL A 191 -17.91 2.14 20.10
N ASN A 192 -16.76 1.50 19.84
CA ASN A 192 -16.20 0.48 20.71
C ASN A 192 -15.84 1.04 22.10
N ALA A 193 -15.25 2.23 22.16
CA ALA A 193 -14.95 2.90 23.43
C ALA A 193 -16.22 3.24 24.23
N SER A 194 -17.29 3.66 23.54
CA SER A 194 -18.59 3.93 24.16
C SER A 194 -19.23 2.67 24.74
N VAL A 195 -19.25 1.57 23.97
CA VAL A 195 -19.79 0.26 24.41
C VAL A 195 -19.02 -0.27 25.62
N GLN A 196 -17.68 -0.20 25.61
CA GLN A 196 -16.86 -0.61 26.75
C GLN A 196 -17.20 0.17 28.02
N ARG A 197 -17.38 1.50 27.91
CA ARG A 197 -17.75 2.35 29.06
C ARG A 197 -19.12 1.99 29.63
N VAL A 198 -20.10 1.69 28.78
CA VAL A 198 -21.43 1.24 29.23
C VAL A 198 -21.33 -0.07 30.00
N HIS A 199 -20.55 -1.03 29.50
CA HIS A 199 -20.33 -2.30 30.20
C HIS A 199 -19.64 -2.12 31.55
N GLU A 200 -18.65 -1.23 31.64
CA GLU A 200 -17.96 -0.94 32.89
C GLU A 200 -18.89 -0.33 33.95
N VAL A 201 -19.69 0.66 33.57
CA VAL A 201 -20.68 1.28 34.46
C VAL A 201 -21.71 0.24 34.92
N ARG A 202 -22.22 -0.58 34.00
CA ARG A 202 -23.17 -1.64 34.32
C ARG A 202 -22.58 -2.66 35.29
N ARG A 203 -21.31 -3.04 35.12
CA ARG A 203 -20.62 -3.96 36.03
C ARG A 203 -20.50 -3.38 37.44
N LEU A 204 -20.25 -2.07 37.57
CA LEU A 204 -20.06 -1.41 38.86
C LEU A 204 -21.37 -1.12 39.60
N ALA A 205 -22.40 -0.62 38.89
CA ALA A 205 -23.62 -0.11 39.52
C ALA A 205 -24.86 -0.99 39.28
N GLY A 206 -24.80 -1.95 38.34
CA GLY A 206 -25.97 -2.70 37.87
C GLY A 206 -26.77 -3.35 38.99
N GLY A 207 -26.13 -4.14 39.84
CA GLY A 207 -26.82 -4.82 40.95
C GLY A 207 -27.42 -3.87 42.00
N LEU A 208 -26.78 -2.72 42.24
CA LEU A 208 -27.28 -1.71 43.18
C LEU A 208 -28.51 -0.98 42.59
N LEU A 209 -28.48 -0.66 41.30
CA LEU A 209 -29.62 -0.07 40.59
C LEU A 209 -30.79 -1.06 40.48
N GLU A 210 -30.51 -2.35 40.25
CA GLU A 210 -31.53 -3.40 40.24
C GLU A 210 -32.21 -3.56 41.60
N ARG A 211 -31.44 -3.51 42.71
CA ARG A 211 -31.95 -3.49 44.08
C ARG A 211 -32.88 -2.30 44.31
N ILE A 212 -32.47 -1.09 43.93
CA ILE A 212 -33.30 0.13 44.04
C ILE A 212 -34.57 0.01 43.20
N ALA A 213 -34.49 -0.56 42.00
CA ALA A 213 -35.60 -0.61 41.06
C ALA A 213 -36.66 -1.68 41.41
N HIS A 214 -36.26 -2.82 41.97
CA HIS A 214 -37.14 -3.99 42.13
C HIS A 214 -37.45 -4.35 43.57
N ASP A 215 -36.70 -3.86 44.56
CA ASP A 215 -36.94 -4.18 45.97
C ASP A 215 -37.62 -3.01 46.70
N PRO A 216 -38.86 -3.19 47.18
CA PRO A 216 -39.59 -2.14 47.90
C PRO A 216 -39.21 -2.04 49.39
N SER A 217 -38.31 -2.88 49.90
CA SER A 217 -37.89 -2.81 51.30
C SER A 217 -37.13 -1.51 51.62
N PRO A 218 -37.21 -1.01 52.87
CA PRO A 218 -36.45 0.16 53.28
C PRO A 218 -34.94 -0.07 53.09
N VAL A 219 -34.25 0.94 52.54
CA VAL A 219 -32.80 0.92 52.37
C VAL A 219 -32.12 0.97 53.74
N SER A 220 -31.28 -0.01 54.04
CA SER A 220 -30.49 -0.06 55.27
C SER A 220 -29.34 0.94 55.25
N GLU A 221 -28.83 1.33 56.42
CA GLU A 221 -27.64 2.20 56.53
C GLU A 221 -26.42 1.62 55.81
N TYR A 222 -26.27 0.28 55.85
CA TYR A 222 -25.21 -0.42 55.12
C TYR A 222 -25.35 -0.23 53.59
N GLU A 223 -26.56 -0.34 53.05
CA GLU A 223 -26.81 -0.12 51.63
C GLU A 223 -26.57 1.33 51.21
N ILE A 224 -26.97 2.30 52.03
CA ILE A 224 -26.68 3.73 51.79
C ILE A 224 -25.16 3.94 51.65
N GLU A 225 -24.37 3.32 52.51
CA GLU A 225 -22.91 3.42 52.44
C GLU A 225 -22.36 2.75 51.17
N GLN A 226 -22.87 1.58 50.79
CA GLN A 226 -22.46 0.93 49.54
C GLN A 226 -22.81 1.78 48.30
N PHE A 227 -23.95 2.47 48.31
CA PHE A 227 -24.34 3.39 47.23
C PHE A 227 -23.41 4.59 47.14
N ARG A 228 -23.07 5.21 48.28
CA ARG A 228 -22.11 6.34 48.33
C ARG A 228 -20.72 5.95 47.86
N LEU A 229 -20.22 4.79 48.29
CA LEU A 229 -18.92 4.29 47.85
C LEU A 229 -18.89 4.02 46.34
N THR A 230 -19.96 3.47 45.77
CA THR A 230 -20.06 3.22 44.33
C THR A 230 -20.22 4.51 43.52
N GLU A 231 -20.99 5.49 44.01
CA GLU A 231 -21.08 6.82 43.39
C GLU A 231 -19.73 7.51 43.36
N ALA A 232 -19.00 7.51 44.49
CA ALA A 232 -17.68 8.10 44.57
C ALA A 232 -16.69 7.39 43.62
N GLN A 233 -16.76 6.06 43.50
CA GLN A 233 -15.95 5.28 42.56
C GLN A 233 -16.27 5.61 41.09
N LEU A 234 -17.55 5.80 40.73
CA LEU A 234 -17.95 6.24 39.38
C LEU A 234 -17.49 7.67 39.10
N ARG A 235 -17.56 8.57 40.08
CA ARG A 235 -17.09 9.94 39.93
C ARG A 235 -15.58 9.98 39.69
N ASP A 236 -14.82 9.16 40.40
CA ASP A 236 -13.37 9.07 40.23
C ASP A 236 -12.96 8.48 38.90
N SER A 237 -13.69 7.47 38.38
CA SER A 237 -13.39 6.91 37.04
C SER A 237 -13.61 7.94 35.93
N ILE A 238 -14.55 8.87 36.13
CA ILE A 238 -14.80 10.00 35.21
C ILE A 238 -13.74 11.09 35.39
N ARG A 239 -13.45 11.50 36.63
CA ARG A 239 -12.53 12.62 36.94
C ARG A 239 -11.06 12.26 36.78
N GLY A 240 -10.70 11.00 36.94
CA GLY A 240 -9.33 10.48 36.96
C GLY A 240 -8.93 9.67 35.73
N ARG A 241 -9.50 9.96 34.55
CA ARG A 241 -9.50 9.09 33.36
C ARG A 241 -8.14 8.44 33.01
N SER A 242 -7.03 9.15 33.15
CA SER A 242 -5.69 8.67 32.80
C SER A 242 -5.00 7.84 33.91
N ILE A 243 -5.46 7.93 35.17
CA ILE A 243 -4.87 7.27 36.35
C ILE A 243 -5.79 6.20 36.97
N ALA A 244 -7.11 6.33 36.79
CA ALA A 244 -8.16 5.52 37.42
C ALA A 244 -8.20 4.09 36.86
N THR A 245 -7.21 3.29 37.23
CA THR A 245 -7.19 1.85 36.96
C THR A 245 -8.16 1.12 37.91
N PRO A 246 -8.72 -0.05 37.51
CA PRO A 246 -9.61 -0.82 38.39
C PRO A 246 -9.01 -1.12 39.76
N TYR A 247 -7.70 -1.39 39.79
CA TYR A 247 -6.96 -1.70 41.01
C TYR A 247 -6.83 -0.48 41.93
N LEU A 248 -6.52 0.69 41.37
CA LEU A 248 -6.45 1.92 42.15
C LEU A 248 -7.81 2.29 42.73
N LEU A 249 -8.89 2.14 41.96
CA LEU A 249 -10.26 2.40 42.43
C LEU A 249 -10.67 1.48 43.58
N GLU A 250 -10.25 0.22 43.57
CA GLU A 250 -10.51 -0.74 44.65
C GLU A 250 -9.78 -0.33 45.94
N VAL A 251 -8.50 0.03 45.83
CA VAL A 251 -7.71 0.49 46.99
C VAL A 251 -8.26 1.82 47.53
N THR A 252 -8.68 2.73 46.66
CA THR A 252 -9.38 3.97 47.04
C THR A 252 -10.68 3.69 47.78
N ARG A 253 -11.48 2.72 47.31
CA ARG A 253 -12.70 2.30 47.99
C ARG A 253 -12.40 1.77 49.39
N ALA A 254 -11.37 0.95 49.54
CA ALA A 254 -10.93 0.42 50.83
C ALA A 254 -10.46 1.54 51.78
N ALA A 255 -9.74 2.55 51.26
CA ALA A 255 -9.33 3.71 52.04
C ALA A 255 -10.52 4.55 52.53
N ARG A 256 -11.50 4.80 51.65
CA ARG A 256 -12.75 5.52 52.03
C ARG A 256 -13.57 4.76 53.06
N ALA A 257 -13.63 3.44 52.98
CA ALA A 257 -14.30 2.61 53.98
C ALA A 257 -13.65 2.72 55.37
N ARG A 258 -12.37 3.11 55.46
CA ARG A 258 -11.69 3.45 56.73
C ARG A 258 -11.90 4.89 57.19
N GLY A 259 -12.59 5.71 56.40
CA GLY A 259 -12.85 7.13 56.70
C GLY A 259 -11.84 8.11 56.09
N VAL A 260 -10.94 7.65 55.22
CA VAL A 260 -9.99 8.53 54.51
C VAL A 260 -10.70 9.27 53.37
N LEU A 261 -10.53 10.58 53.28
CA LEU A 261 -11.02 11.38 52.16
C LEU A 261 -10.07 11.19 50.97
N VAL A 262 -10.58 10.80 49.80
CA VAL A 262 -9.74 10.63 48.60
C VAL A 262 -10.29 11.45 47.46
N ASP A 263 -9.42 12.26 46.83
CA ASP A 263 -9.74 13.03 45.62
C ASP A 263 -8.80 12.64 44.47
N ILE A 264 -9.39 12.32 43.32
CA ILE A 264 -8.67 11.90 42.11
C ILE A 264 -9.02 12.85 40.99
N LEU A 265 -8.00 13.51 40.44
CA LEU A 265 -8.13 14.52 39.40
C LEU A 265 -7.20 14.23 38.23
N ASP A 266 -7.70 14.33 37.01
CA ASP A 266 -6.94 14.20 35.77
C ASP A 266 -7.16 15.40 34.86
N GLU A 267 -6.11 16.21 34.69
CA GLU A 267 -6.08 17.35 33.78
C GLU A 267 -5.31 17.04 32.48
N ARG A 268 -4.82 15.80 32.31
CA ARG A 268 -3.91 15.43 31.22
C ARG A 268 -4.60 15.28 29.88
N GLY A 269 -5.85 14.84 29.88
CA GLY A 269 -6.65 14.62 28.66
C GLY A 269 -6.17 13.48 27.74
N ARG A 270 -4.99 12.88 28.00
CA ARG A 270 -4.42 11.75 27.25
C ARG A 270 -3.87 10.65 28.18
N PRO A 271 -3.79 9.38 27.73
CA PRO A 271 -3.27 8.28 28.53
C PRO A 271 -1.82 8.50 28.97
N LEU A 272 -1.52 8.16 30.23
CA LEU A 272 -0.15 8.20 30.77
C LEU A 272 0.76 7.16 30.11
N PRO A 273 2.06 7.48 29.90
CA PRO A 273 3.05 6.48 29.52
C PRO A 273 3.07 5.33 30.53
N THR A 274 3.25 4.10 30.05
CA THR A 274 3.15 2.88 30.88
C THR A 274 4.11 2.86 32.07
N ALA A 275 5.28 3.49 31.96
CA ALA A 275 6.23 3.61 33.06
C ALA A 275 5.69 4.53 34.18
N VAL A 276 5.19 5.70 33.80
CA VAL A 276 4.61 6.69 34.71
C VAL A 276 3.35 6.14 35.39
N LEU A 277 2.45 5.51 34.63
CA LEU A 277 1.23 4.92 35.18
C LEU A 277 1.55 3.84 36.22
N ARG A 278 2.52 2.97 35.95
CA ARG A 278 2.95 1.94 36.92
C ARG A 278 3.54 2.54 38.19
N ALA A 279 4.38 3.57 38.05
CA ALA A 279 4.94 4.28 39.20
C ALA A 279 3.83 4.94 40.02
N ALA A 280 2.90 5.64 39.37
CA ALA A 280 1.76 6.31 39.98
C ALA A 280 0.84 5.34 40.72
N THR A 281 0.43 4.25 40.08
CA THR A 281 -0.42 3.25 40.73
C THR A 281 0.27 2.65 41.96
N ARG A 282 1.56 2.29 41.87
CA ARG A 282 2.30 1.73 43.00
C ARG A 282 2.40 2.70 44.18
N GLN A 283 2.83 3.94 43.93
CA GLN A 283 2.99 4.94 44.98
C GLN A 283 1.64 5.34 45.59
N ALA A 284 0.60 5.48 44.77
CA ALA A 284 -0.75 5.74 45.25
C ALA A 284 -1.26 4.60 46.15
N MET A 285 -1.00 3.34 45.78
CA MET A 285 -1.36 2.20 46.62
C MET A 285 -0.62 2.18 47.95
N GLU A 286 0.68 2.48 47.95
CA GLU A 286 1.48 2.56 49.18
C GLU A 286 0.89 3.60 50.14
N VAL A 287 0.63 4.81 49.63
CA VAL A 287 0.02 5.90 50.42
C VAL A 287 -1.39 5.55 50.89
N LEU A 288 -2.26 5.09 49.97
CA LEU A 288 -3.66 4.78 50.30
C LEU A 288 -3.79 3.60 51.27
N ASN A 289 -2.87 2.63 51.27
CA ASN A 289 -2.91 1.53 52.24
C ASN A 289 -2.38 1.94 53.62
N ALA A 290 -1.41 2.86 53.66
CA ALA A 290 -0.86 3.37 54.92
C ALA A 290 -1.82 4.37 55.59
N ALA A 291 -2.57 5.15 54.81
CA ALA A 291 -3.47 6.18 55.34
C ALA A 291 -4.59 5.56 56.20
N THR A 292 -4.62 5.95 57.48
CA THR A 292 -5.66 5.57 58.44
C THR A 292 -6.68 6.69 58.68
N SER A 293 -6.29 7.94 58.44
CA SER A 293 -7.15 9.12 58.56
C SER A 293 -6.68 10.23 57.59
N GLY A 294 -7.41 11.36 57.56
CA GLY A 294 -7.02 12.52 56.76
C GLY A 294 -7.47 12.46 55.30
N SER A 295 -6.72 13.13 54.43
CA SER A 295 -7.06 13.24 53.00
C SER A 295 -5.91 12.86 52.08
N VAL A 296 -6.22 12.16 50.99
CA VAL A 296 -5.27 11.77 49.92
C VAL A 296 -5.73 12.37 48.60
N THR A 297 -4.87 13.15 47.96
CA THR A 297 -5.12 13.73 46.64
C THR A 297 -4.17 13.12 45.62
N ILE A 298 -4.72 12.60 44.52
CA ILE A 298 -3.96 12.07 43.39
C ILE A 298 -4.30 12.91 42.15
N ARG A 299 -3.33 13.66 41.63
CA ARG A 299 -3.52 14.58 40.50
C ARG A 299 -2.63 14.22 39.32
N ALA A 300 -3.22 14.03 38.14
CA ALA A 300 -2.51 14.01 36.86
C ALA A 300 -2.42 15.42 36.29
N PHE A 301 -1.22 15.82 35.87
CA PHE A 301 -0.98 17.12 35.25
C PHE A 301 -1.07 17.07 33.72
N PRO A 302 -1.28 18.23 33.06
CA PRO A 302 -1.19 18.37 31.61
C PRO A 302 0.12 17.83 31.02
N GLU A 303 0.08 17.40 29.76
CA GLU A 303 1.27 16.98 29.03
C GLU A 303 2.25 18.16 28.87
N GLY A 304 3.54 17.93 29.16
CA GLY A 304 4.60 18.96 29.07
C GLY A 304 4.98 19.59 30.41
N GLU A 305 4.26 19.31 31.49
CA GLU A 305 4.70 19.61 32.85
C GLU A 305 5.84 18.65 33.27
N PRO A 306 6.82 19.09 34.08
CA PRO A 306 7.91 18.23 34.55
C PRO A 306 7.39 17.07 35.43
N ALA A 307 6.34 17.32 36.19
CA ALA A 307 5.60 16.32 36.95
C ALA A 307 4.41 15.80 36.14
N ALA A 308 4.28 14.48 36.00
CA ALA A 308 3.11 13.86 35.39
C ALA A 308 2.01 13.54 36.42
N VAL A 309 2.39 13.12 37.63
CA VAL A 309 1.45 12.78 38.70
C VAL A 309 1.97 13.29 40.04
N PHE A 310 1.07 13.83 40.85
CA PHE A 310 1.33 14.27 42.20
C PHE A 310 0.38 13.60 43.18
N ILE A 311 0.93 13.06 44.25
CA ILE A 311 0.18 12.35 45.30
C ILE A 311 0.50 13.04 46.62
N VAL A 312 -0.53 13.51 47.31
CA VAL A 312 -0.39 14.17 48.61
C VAL A 312 -1.24 13.44 49.62
N HIS A 313 -0.69 13.13 50.78
CA HIS A 313 -1.44 12.70 51.97
C HIS A 313 -1.27 13.74 53.07
N ASP A 314 -2.40 14.25 53.55
CA ASP A 314 -2.50 15.19 54.66
C ASP A 314 -3.18 14.48 55.83
N GLY A 315 -2.39 14.12 56.85
CA GLY A 315 -2.84 13.42 58.05
C GLY A 315 -3.50 14.40 59.03
N ASN A 316 -4.75 14.14 59.41
CA ASN A 316 -5.54 15.06 60.24
C ASN A 316 -5.15 15.05 61.74
N ALA A 317 -4.14 14.28 62.13
CA ALA A 317 -3.71 14.09 63.52
C ALA A 317 -2.19 14.22 63.63
N GLY A 318 -1.72 14.86 64.71
CA GLY A 318 -0.31 15.24 64.92
C GLY A 318 0.72 14.10 65.04
N ASP A 319 0.38 12.88 64.61
CA ASP A 319 1.25 11.69 64.63
C ASP A 319 1.59 11.16 63.22
N GLU A 320 0.97 11.65 62.13
CA GLU A 320 1.30 11.26 60.75
C GLU A 320 2.00 12.43 60.01
N GLU A 321 3.26 12.24 59.59
CA GLU A 321 3.96 13.22 58.75
C GLU A 321 3.28 13.33 57.38
N PRO A 322 3.00 14.55 56.87
CA PRO A 322 2.45 14.71 55.53
C PRO A 322 3.42 14.16 54.50
N VAL A 323 2.89 13.46 53.50
CA VAL A 323 3.69 12.86 52.43
C VAL A 323 3.31 13.48 51.11
N ALA A 324 4.30 14.01 50.38
CA ALA A 324 4.13 14.48 49.01
C ALA A 324 5.02 13.65 48.06
N ILE A 325 4.43 13.13 47.00
CA ILE A 325 5.13 12.31 46.00
C ILE A 325 4.90 12.91 44.64
N GLU A 326 5.99 13.21 43.95
CA GLU A 326 6.00 13.68 42.57
C GLU A 326 6.57 12.60 41.66
N ILE A 327 5.92 12.42 40.52
CA ILE A 327 6.32 11.44 39.52
C ILE A 327 6.61 12.18 38.22
N ALA A 328 7.88 12.16 37.80
CA ALA A 328 8.35 12.89 36.64
C ALA A 328 7.75 12.35 35.34
N ASP A 329 7.42 13.25 34.41
CA ASP A 329 6.94 12.87 33.08
C ASP A 329 8.06 12.18 32.26
N GLY A 330 7.65 11.26 31.38
CA GLY A 330 8.55 10.47 30.54
C GLY A 330 9.35 9.36 31.24
N THR A 331 9.96 9.65 32.40
CA THR A 331 10.84 8.69 33.12
C THR A 331 10.11 7.88 34.19
N GLY A 332 9.07 8.45 34.81
CA GLY A 332 8.41 7.86 35.98
C GLY A 332 9.27 7.84 37.24
N ALA A 333 10.32 8.67 37.29
CA ALA A 333 11.14 8.85 38.48
C ALA A 333 10.29 9.41 39.62
N VAL A 334 10.46 8.86 40.83
CA VAL A 334 9.66 9.19 42.00
C VAL A 334 10.50 10.04 42.95
N SER A 335 9.98 11.21 43.31
CA SER A 335 10.55 12.10 44.32
C SER A 335 9.57 12.19 45.49
N ARG A 336 10.05 11.93 46.72
CA ARG A 336 9.26 11.97 47.94
C ARG A 336 9.74 13.12 48.82
N PHE A 337 8.79 13.89 49.32
CA PHE A 337 8.97 15.07 50.17
C PHE A 337 8.05 14.99 51.38
#